data_AF-A0A6B2C4K0-F1
#
_entry.id   AF-A0A6B2C4K0-F1
#
_cell.length_a   1.000
_cell.length_b   1.000
_cell.length_c   1.000
_cell.angle_alpha   90.00
_cell.angle_beta   90.00
_cell.angle_gamma   90.00
#
_symmetry.space_group_name_H-M   'P 1'
#
loop_
_entity.id
_entity.type
_entity.pdbx_description
1 polymer ?
#
loop_
_entity_poly.entity_id
_entity_poly.type
_entity_poly.pdbx_seq_one_letter_code
_entity_poly.pdbx_strand_id
1 'polypeptide(L)'
;MNNDISFCIPRKCGKETLLSILKALLTYIPEGRVTTYKEIAEILGLNPRYVGLLLSINDEPIIYPCHRVVRNNGDLGGYMGKKNNCLKEKLLMFEGLKIVNSKIDKDRFLSLKSLFLT
;
A
#
# COMPACT_ATOMS: atom_id res chain seq x y z
N MET A 1 -22.93 -2.25 -14.38
CA MET A 1 -22.60 -3.60 -13.89
C MET A 1 -21.56 -3.43 -12.80
N ASN A 2 -21.96 -3.56 -11.54
CA ASN A 2 -21.06 -3.40 -10.39
C ASN A 2 -20.26 -4.69 -10.26
N ASN A 3 -19.02 -4.67 -10.73
CA ASN A 3 -18.07 -5.74 -10.45
C ASN A 3 -17.56 -5.57 -9.01
N ASP A 4 -18.37 -6.04 -8.06
CA ASP A 4 -17.96 -6.20 -6.66
C ASP A 4 -16.94 -7.34 -6.58
N ILE A 5 -15.70 -7.07 -7.02
CA ILE A 5 -14.57 -7.95 -6.74
C ILE A 5 -14.19 -7.73 -5.27
N SER A 6 -14.92 -8.34 -4.35
CA SER A 6 -14.35 -8.65 -3.04
C SER A 6 -13.49 -9.90 -3.22
N PHE A 7 -12.17 -9.75 -3.26
CA PHE A 7 -11.28 -10.91 -3.17
C PHE A 7 -11.33 -11.40 -1.72
N CYS A 8 -12.37 -12.18 -1.38
CA CYS A 8 -12.53 -12.78 -0.07
C CYS A 8 -11.42 -13.80 0.14
N ILE A 9 -10.34 -13.40 0.81
CA ILE A 9 -9.38 -14.36 1.35
C ILE A 9 -10.11 -15.28 2.35
N PRO A 10 -9.92 -16.61 2.32
CA PRO A 10 -10.63 -17.55 3.18
C PRO A 10 -10.43 -17.25 4.67
N ARG A 11 -11.48 -17.44 5.48
CA ARG A 11 -11.57 -17.12 6.93
C ARG A 11 -10.51 -17.80 7.84
N LYS A 12 -9.57 -18.57 7.29
CA LYS A 12 -8.44 -19.22 7.97
C LYS A 12 -7.14 -19.07 7.17
N CYS A 13 -6.73 -17.83 6.89
CA CYS A 13 -5.45 -17.56 6.25
C CYS A 13 -4.40 -17.22 7.32
N GLY A 14 -3.26 -17.92 7.29
CA GLY A 14 -2.14 -17.64 8.20
C GLY A 14 -1.53 -16.26 7.95
N LYS A 15 -0.96 -15.65 8.98
CA LYS A 15 -0.31 -14.34 8.91
C LYS A 15 0.77 -14.28 7.81
N GLU A 16 1.54 -15.35 7.67
CA GLU A 16 2.60 -15.45 6.65
C GLU A 16 2.02 -15.44 5.23
N THR A 17 0.97 -16.23 4.99
CA THR A 17 0.28 -16.23 3.69
C THR A 17 -0.29 -14.85 3.35
N LEU A 18 -0.90 -14.15 4.32
CA LEU A 18 -1.37 -12.78 4.11
C LEU A 18 -0.21 -11.82 3.80
N LEU A 19 0.92 -11.97 4.47
CA LEU A 19 2.11 -11.17 4.20
C LEU A 19 2.66 -11.44 2.80
N SER A 20 2.70 -12.70 2.34
CA SER A 20 3.14 -13.07 0.99
C SER A 20 2.23 -12.51 -0.08
N ILE A 21 0.90 -12.60 0.09
CA ILE A 21 -0.08 -12.01 -0.83
C ILE A 21 0.10 -10.49 -0.89
N LEU A 22 0.27 -9.85 0.28
CA LEU A 22 0.49 -8.41 0.37
C LEU A 22 1.79 -7.99 -0.32
N LYS A 23 2.89 -8.70 -0.08
CA LYS A 23 4.18 -8.52 -0.76
C LYS A 23 4.00 -8.61 -2.28
N ALA A 24 3.29 -9.62 -2.78
CA ALA A 24 2.98 -9.76 -4.19
C ALA A 24 2.12 -8.61 -4.75
N LEU A 25 1.10 -8.14 -4.01
CA LEU A 25 0.29 -7.00 -4.44
C LEU A 25 1.09 -5.71 -4.58
N LEU A 26 2.08 -5.49 -3.72
CA LEU A 26 2.93 -4.29 -3.78
C LEU A 26 3.75 -4.21 -5.08
N THR A 27 4.11 -5.35 -5.68
CA THR A 27 4.94 -5.34 -6.91
C THR A 27 4.17 -4.83 -8.13
N TYR A 28 2.84 -4.81 -8.08
CA TYR A 28 1.98 -4.25 -9.13
C TYR A 28 1.85 -2.73 -9.07
N ILE A 29 2.29 -2.09 -7.97
CA ILE A 29 2.25 -0.63 -7.86
C ILE A 29 3.50 -0.10 -8.58
N PRO A 30 3.39 0.60 -9.72
CA PRO A 30 4.54 1.07 -10.47
C PRO A 30 5.24 2.20 -9.74
N GLU A 31 6.50 2.43 -10.11
CA GLU A 31 7.28 3.58 -9.66
C GLU A 31 6.55 4.90 -9.98
N GLY A 32 6.64 5.88 -9.07
CA GLY A 32 5.98 7.17 -9.26
C GLY A 32 4.49 7.17 -8.92
N ARG A 33 3.92 6.03 -8.56
CA ARG A 33 2.51 5.87 -8.12
C ARG A 33 2.43 5.39 -6.68
N VAL A 34 1.31 5.72 -6.05
CA VAL A 34 0.99 5.28 -4.70
C VAL A 34 -0.40 4.68 -4.64
N THR A 35 -0.62 3.76 -3.71
CA THR A 35 -1.97 3.30 -3.34
C THR A 35 -2.23 3.58 -1.87
N THR A 36 -3.39 3.17 -1.36
CA THR A 36 -3.78 3.42 0.03
C THR A 36 -3.93 2.15 0.82
N TYR A 37 -3.74 2.25 2.15
CA TYR A 37 -4.10 1.17 3.07
C TYR A 37 -5.57 0.75 2.93
N LYS A 38 -6.44 1.69 2.54
CA LYS A 38 -7.87 1.44 2.32
C LYS A 38 -8.10 0.57 1.08
N GLU A 39 -7.49 0.90 -0.06
CA GLU A 39 -7.60 0.11 -1.30
C GLU A 39 -7.12 -1.34 -1.11
N ILE A 40 -5.95 -1.52 -0.48
CA ILE A 40 -5.43 -2.87 -0.19
C ILE A 40 -6.39 -3.63 0.73
N ALA A 41 -6.89 -2.98 1.78
CA ALA A 41 -7.81 -3.58 2.73
C ALA A 41 -9.13 -4.02 2.08
N GLU A 42 -9.68 -3.19 1.18
CA GLU A 42 -10.90 -3.53 0.43
C GLU A 42 -10.70 -4.74 -0.46
N ILE A 43 -9.57 -4.81 -1.19
CA ILE A 43 -9.28 -5.95 -2.05
C ILE A 43 -9.13 -7.21 -1.22
N LEU A 44 -8.36 -7.16 -0.14
CA LEU A 44 -8.06 -8.35 0.67
C LEU A 44 -9.15 -8.72 1.69
N GLY A 45 -10.21 -7.92 1.81
CA GLY A 45 -11.23 -8.09 2.85
C GLY A 45 -10.67 -7.94 4.27
N LEU A 46 -9.69 -7.05 4.46
CA LEU A 46 -9.01 -6.81 5.74
C LEU A 46 -9.36 -5.44 6.34
N ASN A 47 -8.91 -5.18 7.57
CA ASN A 47 -8.93 -3.85 8.15
C ASN A 47 -7.70 -3.04 7.69
N PRO A 48 -7.82 -1.76 7.27
CA PRO A 48 -6.67 -0.92 6.88
C PRO A 48 -5.56 -0.83 7.94
N ARG A 49 -5.92 -0.85 9.23
CA ARG A 49 -4.94 -0.86 10.33
C ARG A 49 -4.17 -2.17 10.37
N TYR A 50 -4.84 -3.30 10.09
CA TYR A 50 -4.21 -4.61 10.03
C TYR A 50 -3.26 -4.73 8.83
N VAL A 51 -3.62 -4.14 7.68
CA VAL A 51 -2.69 -3.98 6.55
C VAL A 51 -1.45 -3.20 6.97
N GLY A 52 -1.63 -2.07 7.67
CA GLY A 52 -0.51 -1.29 8.21
C GLY A 52 0.39 -2.10 9.16
N LEU A 53 -0.20 -2.95 10.00
CA LEU A 53 0.55 -3.87 10.87
C LEU A 53 1.36 -4.89 10.04
N LEU A 54 0.75 -5.54 9.05
CA LEU A 54 1.44 -6.50 8.17
C LEU A 54 2.59 -5.83 7.42
N LEU A 55 2.39 -4.63 6.89
CA LEU A 55 3.45 -3.86 6.21
C LEU A 55 4.57 -3.42 7.16
N SER A 56 4.29 -3.21 8.45
CA SER A 56 5.32 -2.87 9.43
C SER A 56 6.25 -4.05 9.76
N ILE A 57 5.80 -5.28 9.48
CA ILE A 57 6.56 -6.52 9.66
C ILE A 57 7.41 -6.83 8.42
N ASN A 58 7.16 -6.16 7.28
CA ASN A 58 7.93 -6.37 6.07
C ASN A 58 9.43 -6.06 6.31
N ASP A 59 10.24 -7.10 6.19
CA ASP A 59 11.70 -7.12 6.36
C ASP A 59 12.46 -6.76 5.08
N GLU A 60 11.78 -6.71 3.93
CA GLU A 60 12.35 -6.46 2.61
C GLU A 60 11.74 -5.21 1.95
N PRO A 61 11.95 -4.00 2.52
CA PRO A 61 11.24 -2.76 2.12
C PRO A 61 11.57 -2.23 0.73
N ILE A 62 12.69 -2.67 0.13
CA ILE A 62 13.09 -2.24 -1.23
C ILE A 62 12.52 -3.19 -2.28
N ILE A 63 12.58 -4.50 -2.04
CA ILE A 63 12.08 -5.53 -2.96
C ILE A 63 10.55 -5.45 -3.05
N TYR A 64 9.89 -5.27 -1.91
CA TYR A 64 8.44 -5.09 -1.82
C TYR A 64 8.15 -3.65 -1.40
N PRO A 65 7.76 -2.77 -2.35
CA PRO A 65 7.77 -1.32 -2.19
C PRO A 65 6.64 -0.81 -1.29
N CYS A 66 6.71 -1.15 0.00
CA CYS A 66 5.68 -0.79 0.99
C CYS A 66 5.64 0.72 1.26
N HIS A 67 6.68 1.48 0.86
CA HIS A 67 6.67 2.95 0.88
C HIS A 67 5.64 3.55 -0.09
N ARG A 68 5.18 2.80 -1.10
CA ARG A 68 4.14 3.23 -2.03
C ARG A 68 2.71 3.16 -1.45
N VAL A 69 2.53 2.68 -0.21
CA VAL A 69 1.22 2.60 0.45
C VAL A 69 1.04 3.76 1.42
N VAL A 70 0.10 4.66 1.19
CA VAL A 70 -0.12 5.88 2.00
C VAL A 70 -1.53 5.95 2.60
N ARG A 71 -1.80 7.00 3.39
CA ARG A 71 -3.16 7.26 3.89
C ARG A 71 -4.04 7.80 2.77
N ASN A 72 -5.34 7.54 2.86
CA ASN A 72 -6.31 7.97 1.84
C ASN A 72 -6.42 9.50 1.67
N ASN A 73 -5.93 10.27 2.64
CA ASN A 73 -5.94 11.74 2.60
C ASN A 73 -4.66 12.35 2.01
N GLY A 74 -3.73 11.55 1.48
CA GLY A 74 -2.45 12.02 0.95
C GLY A 74 -1.28 11.93 1.92
N ASP A 75 -1.54 11.81 3.23
CA ASP A 75 -0.46 11.76 4.23
C ASP A 75 0.37 10.50 4.06
N LEU A 76 1.70 10.64 4.14
CA LEU A 76 2.63 9.52 4.07
C LEU A 76 2.34 8.45 5.14
N GLY A 77 1.89 8.82 6.33
CA GLY A 77 1.73 7.90 7.45
C GLY A 77 3.07 7.37 7.99
N GLY A 78 3.00 6.32 8.82
CA GLY A 78 4.20 5.69 9.39
C GLY A 78 4.91 4.75 8.41
N TYR A 79 6.17 4.43 8.71
CA TYR A 79 6.98 3.52 7.90
C TYR A 79 7.88 2.65 8.78
N MET A 80 7.94 1.34 8.50
CA MET A 80 8.76 0.36 9.25
C MET A 80 8.56 0.43 10.78
N GLY A 81 7.32 0.63 11.24
CA GLY A 81 7.00 0.76 12.67
C GLY A 81 7.43 2.07 13.33
N LYS A 82 8.05 3.00 12.58
CA LYS A 82 8.48 4.30 13.09
C LYS A 82 7.44 5.38 12.76
N LYS A 83 7.33 6.36 13.67
CA LYS A 83 6.53 7.58 13.45
C LYS A 83 7.19 8.51 12.43
N ASN A 84 8.51 8.46 12.27
CA ASN A 84 9.20 9.25 11.27
C ASN A 84 9.05 8.61 9.88
N ASN A 85 8.77 9.46 8.90
CA ASN A 85 8.55 9.08 7.51
C ASN A 85 9.71 9.50 6.61
N CYS A 86 10.83 10.01 7.15
CA CYS A 86 11.95 10.54 6.37
C CYS A 86 12.48 9.56 5.31
N LEU A 87 12.55 8.27 5.62
CA LEU A 87 12.99 7.26 4.65
C LEU A 87 11.96 7.06 3.54
N LYS A 88 10.67 6.94 3.92
CA LYS A 88 9.55 6.80 2.99
C LYS A 88 9.46 8.00 2.04
N GLU A 89 9.57 9.20 2.59
CA GLU A 89 9.60 10.45 1.85
C GLU A 89 10.75 10.47 0.85
N LYS A 90 11.98 10.16 1.28
CA LYS A 90 13.14 10.07 0.39
C LYS A 90 12.93 9.07 -0.75
N LEU A 91 12.46 7.85 -0.44
CA LEU A 91 12.21 6.83 -1.46
C LEU A 91 11.20 7.32 -2.50
N LEU A 92 10.08 7.89 -2.06
CA LEU A 92 9.06 8.44 -2.96
C LEU A 92 9.59 9.63 -3.79
N MET A 93 10.42 10.49 -3.20
CA MET A 93 11.06 11.57 -3.95
C MET A 93 12.04 11.04 -5.00
N PHE A 94 12.78 9.97 -4.70
CA PHE A 94 13.64 9.29 -5.67
C PHE A 94 12.85 8.72 -6.85
N GLU A 95 11.63 8.24 -6.61
CA GLU A 95 10.69 7.79 -7.63
C GLU A 95 9.99 8.95 -8.39
N GLY A 96 10.38 10.20 -8.14
CA GLY A 96 9.87 11.38 -8.83
C GLY A 96 8.56 11.96 -8.26
N LEU A 97 8.13 11.54 -7.06
CA LEU A 97 6.98 12.14 -6.39
C LEU A 97 7.36 13.46 -5.70
N LYS A 98 6.51 14.47 -5.89
CA LYS A 98 6.58 15.73 -5.14
C LYS A 98 5.77 15.59 -3.85
N ILE A 99 6.40 15.93 -2.73
CA ILE A 99 5.79 15.86 -1.41
C ILE A 99 5.75 17.27 -0.82
N VAL A 100 4.55 17.74 -0.49
CA VAL A 100 4.32 19.08 0.10
C VAL A 100 3.60 18.87 1.42
N ASN A 101 4.15 19.39 2.52
CA ASN A 101 3.60 19.20 3.87
C ASN A 101 3.34 17.72 4.23
N SER A 102 4.27 16.82 3.86
CA SER A 102 4.14 15.37 4.02
C SER A 102 2.91 14.74 3.33
N LYS A 103 2.39 15.40 2.29
CA LYS A 103 1.29 14.92 1.47
C LYS A 103 1.69 14.73 0.02
N ILE A 104 1.07 13.73 -0.60
CA ILE A 104 1.19 13.43 -2.02
C ILE A 104 -0.05 13.94 -2.74
N ASP A 105 0.13 14.43 -3.96
CA ASP A 105 -0.95 14.81 -4.85
C ASP A 105 -1.80 13.59 -5.26
N LYS A 106 -3.11 13.80 -5.40
CA LYS A 106 -4.09 12.74 -5.70
C LYS A 106 -3.92 12.17 -7.10
N ASP A 107 -3.32 12.90 -8.02
CA ASP A 107 -3.02 12.43 -9.38
C ASP A 107 -2.05 11.24 -9.39
N ARG A 108 -1.22 11.08 -8.36
CA ARG A 108 -0.30 9.95 -8.18
C ARG A 108 -0.98 8.71 -7.61
N PHE A 109 -2.23 8.80 -7.18
CA PHE A 109 -2.94 7.67 -6.61
C PHE A 109 -3.36 6.69 -7.70
N LEU A 110 -3.13 5.41 -7.42
CA LEU A 110 -3.51 4.28 -8.24
C LEU A 110 -4.61 3.49 -7.51
N SER A 111 -5.75 3.32 -8.18
CA SER A 111 -6.73 2.33 -7.75
C SER A 111 -6.20 0.95 -8.11
N LEU A 112 -6.13 0.08 -7.12
CA LEU A 112 -5.71 -1.30 -7.36
C LEU A 112 -6.81 -2.08 -8.09
N LYS A 113 -8.09 -1.69 -7.94
CA LYS A 113 -9.19 -2.31 -8.69
C LYS A 113 -9.00 -2.17 -10.19
N SER A 114 -8.52 -1.02 -10.67
CA SER A 114 -8.28 -0.82 -12.11
C SER A 114 -7.12 -1.65 -12.66
N LEU A 115 -6.20 -2.15 -11.83
CA LEU A 115 -5.11 -3.02 -12.29
C LEU A 115 -5.58 -4.45 -12.61
N PHE A 116 -6.61 -4.94 -11.92
CA PHE A 116 -7.09 -6.32 -12.01
C PHE A 116 -8.41 -6.46 -12.80
N LEU A 117 -8.96 -5.35 -13.31
CA LEU A 117 -10.23 -5.27 -14.06
C LEU A 117 -10.05 -5.07 -15.58
N THR A 118 -8.82 -5.19 -16.08
CA THR A 118 -8.46 -5.16 -17.52
C THR A 118 -8.38 -6.58 -18.05
#